data_AF-A0A1Q3D848-F1
#
_entry.id   AF-A0A1Q3D848-F1
#
_cell.length_a   1.000
_cell.length_b   1.000
_cell.length_c   1.000
_cell.angle_alpha   90.00
_cell.angle_beta   90.00
_cell.angle_gamma   90.00
#
_symmetry.space_group_name_H-M   'P 1'
#
loop_
_entity.id
_entity.type
_entity.pdbx_description
1 polymer ?
#
loop_
_entity_poly.entity_id
_entity_poly.type
_entity_poly.pdbx_seq_one_letter_code
_entity_poly.pdbx_strand_id
1 'polypeptide(L)'
;MYHLGQFLAGKRADAPQEALQILDIVLRGLSTKRYCPIGRSFFSPDIRTPQRLGDGLESWCGFYQSIRPTQMGLSLNIDMASAAFIEPLPVIEFVAQLLGKDVLSRPLSDSDRVKVLFFTIVVILFHVPVILFNLYTECFSKTFTILKRP
;
A
#
# COMPACT_ATOMS: atom_id res chain seq x y z
N MET A 1 7.91 19.57 -21.13
CA MET A 1 7.09 18.64 -21.95
C MET A 1 7.68 18.29 -23.33
N TYR A 2 8.50 19.14 -23.95
CA TYR A 2 9.10 18.86 -25.27
C TYR A 2 9.86 17.52 -25.37
N HIS A 3 10.70 17.20 -24.38
CA HIS A 3 11.45 15.93 -24.37
C HIS A 3 10.56 14.69 -24.25
N LEU A 4 9.45 14.76 -23.51
CA LEU A 4 8.49 13.66 -23.43
C LEU A 4 7.80 13.46 -24.79
N GLY A 5 7.41 14.54 -25.46
CA GLY A 5 6.86 14.47 -26.82
C GLY A 5 7.82 13.83 -27.83
N GLN A 6 9.11 14.19 -27.79
CA GLN A 6 10.14 13.59 -28.66
C GLN A 6 10.35 12.10 -28.35
N PHE A 7 10.38 11.72 -27.08
CA PHE A 7 10.47 10.32 -26.65
C PHE A 7 9.25 9.51 -27.10
N LEU A 8 8.04 10.05 -26.93
CA LEU A 8 6.81 9.41 -27.38
C LEU A 8 6.70 9.38 -28.91
N ALA A 9 7.31 10.32 -29.64
CA ALA A 9 7.39 10.24 -31.10
C ALA A 9 8.48 9.27 -31.61
N GLY A 10 9.21 8.58 -30.73
CA GLY A 10 10.32 7.69 -31.12
C GLY A 10 11.56 8.43 -31.62
N LYS A 11 11.60 9.76 -31.52
CA LYS A 11 12.72 10.61 -31.97
C LYS A 11 13.88 10.66 -30.96
N ARG A 12 13.67 10.11 -29.76
CA ARG A 12 14.66 9.99 -28.70
C ARG A 12 14.57 8.62 -28.05
N ALA A 13 15.72 8.00 -27.79
CA ALA A 13 15.81 6.71 -27.11
C ALA A 13 15.65 6.84 -25.58
N ASP A 14 16.26 7.86 -24.98
CA ASP A 14 16.23 8.04 -23.53
C ASP A 14 14.88 8.60 -23.05
N ALA A 15 14.28 7.89 -22.09
CA ALA A 15 13.08 8.33 -21.42
C ALA A 15 13.39 9.52 -20.48
N PRO A 16 12.64 10.63 -20.55
CA PRO A 16 12.81 11.75 -19.64
C PRO A 16 12.26 11.40 -18.25
N GLN A 17 13.14 10.94 -17.35
CA GLN A 17 12.77 10.39 -16.04
C GLN A 17 12.01 11.41 -15.18
N GLU A 18 12.43 12.67 -15.19
CA GLU A 18 11.81 13.73 -14.40
C GLU A 18 10.36 13.97 -14.86
N ALA A 19 10.12 13.95 -16.17
CA ALA A 19 8.79 14.12 -16.72
C ALA A 19 7.87 12.93 -16.39
N LEU A 20 8.40 11.71 -16.45
CA LEU A 20 7.68 10.50 -16.05
C LEU A 20 7.37 10.51 -14.55
N GLN A 21 8.32 10.93 -13.72
CA GLN A 21 8.14 11.05 -12.27
C GLN A 21 7.06 12.09 -11.91
N ILE A 22 7.08 13.27 -12.56
CA ILE A 22 6.04 14.29 -12.35
C ILE A 22 4.67 13.72 -12.73
N LEU A 23 4.56 13.05 -13.87
CA LEU A 23 3.30 12.46 -14.30
C LEU A 23 2.80 11.40 -13.30
N ASP A 24 3.73 10.57 -12.80
CA ASP A 24 3.45 9.52 -11.83
C ASP A 24 3.04 10.11 -10.46
N ILE A 25 3.57 11.27 -10.06
CA ILE A 25 3.11 12.02 -8.87
C ILE A 25 1.70 12.57 -9.10
N VAL A 26 1.45 13.22 -10.24
CA VAL A 26 0.16 13.84 -10.57
C VAL A 26 -0.95 12.79 -10.63
N LEU A 27 -0.73 11.66 -11.31
CA LEU A 27 -1.72 10.58 -11.40
C LEU A 27 -2.03 9.95 -10.04
N ARG A 28 -1.07 9.97 -9.11
CA ARG A 28 -1.24 9.44 -7.76
C ARG A 28 -1.89 10.44 -6.80
N GLY A 29 -1.93 11.73 -7.15
CA GLY A 29 -2.45 12.79 -6.28
C GLY A 29 -3.89 12.58 -5.81
N LEU A 30 -4.78 12.05 -6.65
CA LEU A 30 -6.17 11.73 -6.24
C LEU A 30 -6.26 10.49 -5.34
N SER A 31 -5.39 9.50 -5.55
CA SER A 31 -5.34 8.28 -4.76
C SER A 31 -4.78 8.57 -3.37
N THR A 32 -3.70 9.36 -3.28
CA THR A 32 -3.10 9.81 -2.01
C THR A 32 -4.07 10.58 -1.11
N LYS A 33 -5.04 11.31 -1.70
CA LYS A 33 -6.05 12.05 -0.92
C LYS A 33 -7.19 11.17 -0.38
N ARG A 34 -7.43 10.00 -0.99
CA ARG A 34 -8.60 9.15 -0.71
C ARG A 34 -8.25 7.85 0.01
N TYR A 35 -7.00 7.41 -0.08
CA TYR A 35 -6.57 6.10 0.39
C TYR A 35 -5.27 6.22 1.19
N CYS A 36 -4.99 5.24 2.04
CA CYS A 36 -3.72 5.12 2.74
C CYS A 36 -2.60 4.76 1.74
N PRO A 37 -1.60 5.64 1.52
CA PRO A 37 -0.55 5.41 0.54
C PRO A 37 0.62 4.65 1.19
N ILE A 38 1.01 3.51 0.60
CA ILE A 38 2.19 2.75 1.00
C ILE A 38 3.02 2.45 -0.24
N GLY A 39 4.17 3.14 -0.36
CA GLY A 39 5.00 3.08 -1.56
C GLY A 39 4.26 3.59 -2.80
N ARG A 40 3.92 2.67 -3.72
CA ARG A 40 3.11 2.97 -4.93
C ARG A 40 1.72 2.34 -4.89
N SER A 41 1.34 1.81 -3.74
CA SER A 41 0.05 1.16 -3.53
C SER A 41 -0.84 1.99 -2.62
N PHE A 42 -2.14 1.81 -2.77
CA PHE A 42 -3.18 2.58 -2.10
C PHE A 42 -4.21 1.65 -1.49
N PHE A 43 -4.47 1.79 -0.19
CA PHE A 43 -5.29 0.87 0.58
C PHE A 43 -6.42 1.59 1.31
N SER A 44 -7.55 0.92 1.50
CA SER A 44 -8.66 1.44 2.31
C SER A 44 -9.58 0.29 2.75
N PRO A 45 -10.18 0.39 3.94
CA PRO A 45 -11.15 -0.59 4.41
C PRO A 45 -12.48 -0.50 3.61
N ASP A 46 -12.67 0.57 2.85
CA ASP A 46 -13.88 0.82 2.05
C ASP A 46 -13.78 0.23 0.64
N ILE A 47 -12.57 -0.15 0.17
CA ILE A 47 -12.40 -0.80 -1.14
C ILE A 47 -13.02 -2.20 -1.10
N ARG A 48 -12.81 -2.92 0.00
CA ARG A 48 -13.42 -4.21 0.31
C ARG A 48 -13.42 -4.38 1.81
N THR A 49 -14.46 -5.04 2.33
CA THR A 49 -14.56 -5.42 3.74
C THR A 49 -13.24 -6.05 4.22
N PRO A 50 -12.59 -5.47 5.25
CA PRO A 50 -11.37 -6.01 5.83
C PRO A 50 -11.53 -7.46 6.28
N GLN A 51 -10.47 -8.25 6.13
CA GLN A 51 -10.43 -9.62 6.63
C GLN A 51 -9.58 -9.70 7.89
N ARG A 52 -10.16 -10.17 9.00
CA ARG A 52 -9.41 -10.36 10.25
C ARG A 52 -8.28 -11.37 10.05
N LEU A 53 -7.08 -10.99 10.43
CA LEU A 53 -5.88 -11.83 10.41
C LEU A 53 -5.58 -12.44 11.79
N GLY A 54 -6.15 -11.88 12.86
CA GLY A 54 -5.86 -12.24 14.25
C GLY A 54 -4.86 -11.29 14.89
N ASP A 55 -4.63 -11.43 16.20
CA ASP A 55 -3.67 -10.64 16.97
C ASP A 55 -3.82 -9.11 16.83
N GLY A 56 -5.07 -8.64 16.68
CA GLY A 56 -5.37 -7.22 16.47
C GLY A 56 -5.01 -6.70 15.08
N LEU A 57 -4.85 -7.58 14.09
CA LEU A 57 -4.57 -7.24 12.70
C LEU A 57 -5.74 -7.61 11.76
N GLU A 58 -5.90 -6.81 10.72
CA GLU A 58 -6.80 -7.05 9.61
C GLU A 58 -6.12 -6.77 8.26
N SER A 59 -6.59 -7.41 7.19
CA SER A 59 -6.11 -7.21 5.83
C SER A 59 -7.00 -6.22 5.11
N TRP A 60 -6.42 -5.12 4.61
CA TRP A 60 -7.10 -4.19 3.70
C TRP A 60 -6.70 -4.48 2.27
N CYS A 61 -7.70 -4.45 1.38
CA CYS A 61 -7.46 -4.47 -0.05
C CYS A 61 -7.07 -3.09 -0.56
N GLY A 62 -6.36 -3.10 -1.68
CA GLY A 62 -5.87 -1.90 -2.34
C GLY A 62 -5.45 -2.19 -3.78
N PHE A 63 -4.73 -1.23 -4.35
CA PHE A 63 -4.17 -1.37 -5.69
C PHE A 63 -2.79 -0.71 -5.78
N TYR A 64 -1.90 -1.35 -6.51
CA TYR A 64 -0.66 -0.77 -7.00
C TYR A 64 -0.95 0.10 -8.23
N GLN A 65 -0.24 1.22 -8.36
CA GLN A 65 -0.35 2.10 -9.53
C GLN A 65 1.04 2.57 -9.97
N SER A 66 1.36 2.43 -11.26
CA SER A 66 2.57 3.05 -11.84
C SER A 66 2.41 3.41 -13.30
N ILE A 67 3.02 4.52 -13.71
CA ILE A 67 3.18 4.84 -15.13
C ILE A 67 4.38 4.09 -15.71
N ARG A 68 4.19 3.49 -16.89
CA ARG A 68 5.24 2.79 -17.62
C ARG A 68 5.34 3.32 -19.04
N PRO A 69 6.54 3.74 -19.49
CA PRO A 69 6.79 3.91 -20.92
C PRO A 69 6.81 2.55 -21.59
N THR A 70 6.13 2.45 -22.73
CA THR A 70 6.01 1.25 -23.56
C THR A 70 6.30 1.61 -25.02
N GLN A 71 6.51 0.61 -25.88
CA GLN A 71 6.70 0.84 -27.32
C GLN A 71 5.50 1.55 -27.96
N MET A 72 4.30 1.32 -27.42
CA MET A 72 3.04 1.90 -27.90
C MET A 72 2.70 3.25 -27.25
N GLY A 73 3.56 3.80 -26.39
CA GLY A 73 3.35 5.07 -25.68
C GLY A 73 3.34 4.90 -24.16
N LEU A 74 2.57 5.70 -23.42
CA LEU A 74 2.50 5.59 -21.95
C LEU A 74 1.31 4.74 -21.53
N SER A 75 1.56 3.84 -20.58
CA SER A 75 0.54 3.00 -19.97
C SER A 75 0.52 3.16 -18.46
N LEU A 76 -0.67 3.07 -17.88
CA LEU A 76 -0.90 2.92 -16.45
C LEU A 76 -0.97 1.44 -16.11
N ASN A 77 -0.05 0.95 -15.30
CA ASN A 77 -0.16 -0.36 -14.71
C ASN A 77 -0.94 -0.29 -13.39
N ILE A 78 -1.97 -1.13 -13.24
CA ILE A 78 -2.76 -1.29 -12.02
C ILE A 78 -2.84 -2.77 -11.66
N ASP A 79 -2.38 -3.10 -10.45
CA ASP A 79 -2.43 -4.45 -9.90
C ASP A 79 -3.19 -4.46 -8.58
N MET A 80 -3.92 -5.54 -8.28
CA MET A 80 -4.53 -5.71 -6.96
C MET A 80 -3.43 -5.87 -5.90
N ALA A 81 -3.64 -5.27 -4.73
CA ALA A 81 -2.74 -5.38 -3.59
C ALA A 81 -3.54 -5.65 -2.31
N SER A 82 -2.87 -6.26 -1.33
CA SER A 82 -3.40 -6.43 0.03
C SER A 82 -2.29 -6.17 1.04
N ALA A 83 -2.61 -5.58 2.19
CA ALA A 83 -1.65 -5.32 3.26
C ALA A 83 -2.33 -5.42 4.63
N ALA A 84 -1.56 -5.75 5.66
CA ALA A 84 -2.07 -5.86 7.03
C ALA A 84 -2.03 -4.50 7.75
N PHE A 85 -3.14 -4.17 8.39
CA PHE A 85 -3.38 -2.98 9.20
C PHE A 85 -3.81 -3.40 10.61
N ILE A 86 -3.69 -2.48 11.57
CA ILE A 86 -4.22 -2.70 12.91
C ILE A 86 -5.75 -2.61 12.84
N GLU A 87 -6.44 -3.59 13.41
CA GLU A 87 -7.89 -3.55 13.57
C GLU A 87 -8.27 -2.38 14.50
N PRO A 88 -9.30 -1.58 14.18
CA PRO A 88 -9.76 -0.46 15.02
C PRO A 88 -10.48 -0.96 16.27
N LEU A 89 -9.73 -1.52 17.22
CA LEU A 89 -10.21 -2.07 18.48
C LEU A 89 -9.90 -1.17 19.68
N PRO A 90 -10.67 -1.26 20.78
CA PRO A 90 -10.24 -0.73 22.07
C PRO A 90 -8.86 -1.28 22.45
N VAL A 91 -7.99 -0.42 23.01
CA VAL A 91 -6.61 -0.79 23.37
C VAL A 91 -6.56 -2.04 24.25
N ILE A 92 -7.52 -2.19 25.17
CA ILE A 92 -7.61 -3.35 26.06
C ILE A 92 -7.85 -4.64 25.26
N GLU A 93 -8.77 -4.62 24.30
CA GLU A 93 -9.07 -5.75 23.43
C GLU A 93 -7.89 -6.07 22.52
N PHE A 94 -7.25 -5.05 21.95
CA PHE A 94 -6.05 -5.21 21.14
C PHE A 94 -4.93 -5.90 21.93
N VAL A 95 -4.64 -5.44 23.16
CA VAL A 95 -3.60 -6.06 24.02
C VAL A 95 -3.99 -7.47 24.43
N ALA A 96 -5.27 -7.74 24.69
CA ALA A 96 -5.76 -9.08 24.99
C ALA A 96 -5.56 -10.04 23.80
N GLN A 97 -5.85 -9.59 22.58
CA GLN A 97 -5.61 -10.34 21.35
C GLN A 97 -4.12 -10.57 21.12
N LEU A 98 -3.30 -9.52 21.19
CA LEU A 98 -1.85 -9.59 20.98
C LEU A 98 -1.16 -10.55 21.97
N LEU A 99 -1.63 -10.61 23.22
CA LEU A 99 -1.06 -11.48 24.25
C LEU A 99 -1.75 -12.85 24.34
N GLY A 100 -2.84 -13.06 23.61
CA GLY A 100 -3.65 -14.28 23.63
C GLY A 100 -4.21 -14.62 25.01
N LYS A 101 -4.53 -13.62 25.84
CA LYS A 101 -4.98 -13.84 27.23
C LYS A 101 -5.84 -12.72 27.76
N ASP A 102 -6.61 -13.02 28.80
CA ASP A 102 -7.31 -12.00 29.57
C ASP A 102 -6.33 -11.12 30.36
N VAL A 103 -6.45 -9.81 30.13
CA VAL A 103 -5.58 -8.76 30.68
C VAL A 103 -6.27 -7.97 31.80
N LEU A 104 -7.56 -8.23 32.06
CA LEU A 104 -8.32 -7.58 33.13
C LEU A 104 -8.21 -8.34 34.45
N SER A 105 -8.06 -9.67 34.40
CA SER A 105 -7.98 -10.51 35.61
C SER A 105 -6.66 -10.41 36.37
N ARG A 106 -5.58 -9.96 35.74
CA ARG A 106 -4.25 -9.88 36.37
C ARG A 106 -3.37 -8.77 35.76
N PRO A 107 -2.47 -8.17 36.57
CA PRO A 107 -1.47 -7.24 36.04
C PRO A 107 -0.59 -7.87 34.95
N LEU A 108 -0.21 -7.06 33.95
CA LEU A 108 0.74 -7.46 32.92
C LEU A 108 2.13 -7.69 33.51
N SER A 109 2.75 -8.81 33.13
CA SER A 109 4.15 -9.11 33.45
C SER A 109 5.10 -8.20 32.67
N ASP A 110 6.35 -8.09 33.11
CA ASP A 110 7.36 -7.30 32.40
C ASP A 110 7.56 -7.80 30.96
N SER A 111 7.50 -9.12 30.74
CA SER A 111 7.57 -9.70 29.40
C SER A 111 6.40 -9.23 28.50
N ASP A 112 5.19 -9.16 29.05
CA ASP A 112 4.02 -8.68 28.31
C ASP A 112 4.17 -7.20 27.95
N ARG A 113 4.64 -6.39 28.90
CA ARG A 113 4.87 -4.95 28.68
C ARG A 113 5.91 -4.74 27.59
N VAL A 114 6.99 -5.52 27.59
CA VAL A 114 8.01 -5.47 26.54
C VAL A 114 7.43 -5.90 25.18
N LYS A 115 6.60 -6.94 25.12
CA LYS A 115 5.95 -7.38 23.87
C LYS A 115 5.01 -6.30 23.32
N VAL A 116 4.15 -5.73 24.16
CA VAL A 116 3.24 -4.64 23.77
C VAL A 116 4.06 -3.44 23.29
N LEU A 117 5.07 -3.02 24.05
CA LEU A 117 5.93 -1.90 23.69
C LEU A 117 6.65 -2.15 22.36
N PHE A 118 7.23 -3.33 22.17
CA PHE A 118 7.94 -3.68 20.94
C PHE A 118 6.97 -3.66 19.75
N PHE A 119 5.80 -4.27 19.89
CA PHE A 119 4.79 -4.27 18.83
C PHE A 119 4.35 -2.85 18.49
N THR A 120 3.98 -2.04 19.50
CA THR A 120 3.57 -0.65 19.30
C THR A 120 4.68 0.20 18.66
N ILE A 121 5.94 0.02 19.07
CA ILE A 121 7.08 0.74 18.48
C ILE A 121 7.30 0.33 17.03
N VAL A 122 7.31 -0.96 16.72
CA VAL A 122 7.46 -1.47 15.34
C VAL A 122 6.31 -1.02 14.45
N VAL A 123 5.11 -0.88 15.01
CA VAL A 123 3.93 -0.43 14.28
C VAL A 123 3.97 1.08 14.04
N ILE A 124 4.23 1.89 15.08
CA ILE A 124 4.22 3.36 15.01
C ILE A 124 5.43 3.90 14.21
N LEU A 125 6.64 3.39 14.46
CA LEU A 125 7.85 3.88 13.77
C LEU A 125 7.82 3.62 12.28
N PHE A 126 7.16 2.54 11.84
CA PHE A 126 7.10 2.18 10.43
C PHE A 126 5.88 2.77 9.70
N HIS A 127 5.05 3.59 10.36
CA HIS A 127 3.84 4.14 9.74
C HIS A 127 3.03 3.02 9.05
N VAL A 128 2.68 1.96 9.82
CA VAL A 128 1.94 0.73 9.46
C VAL A 128 1.43 0.70 8.03
N PRO A 129 1.94 -0.25 7.23
CA PRO A 129 1.56 -1.65 7.40
C PRO A 129 2.71 -2.55 7.82
N VAL A 130 2.38 -3.52 8.66
CA VAL A 130 3.13 -4.77 8.77
C VAL A 130 2.95 -5.46 7.42
N ILE A 131 3.89 -5.25 6.48
CA ILE A 131 3.81 -5.89 5.16
C ILE A 131 4.18 -7.37 5.34
N LEU A 132 3.19 -8.22 5.61
CA LEU A 132 3.30 -9.61 5.21
C LEU A 132 3.20 -9.66 3.68
N PHE A 133 4.33 -9.94 3.03
CA PHE A 133 4.38 -10.16 1.59
C PHE A 133 3.58 -11.42 1.22
N ASN A 134 2.70 -11.28 0.22
CA ASN A 134 1.97 -12.33 -0.52
C ASN A 134 1.05 -13.26 0.30
N LEU A 135 -0.13 -12.76 0.67
CA LEU A 135 -1.32 -13.62 0.70
C LEU A 135 -1.88 -13.69 -0.72
N TYR A 136 -1.79 -14.89 -1.30
CA TYR A 136 -2.33 -15.31 -2.60
C TYR A 136 -3.59 -14.55 -3.01
N THR A 137 -3.49 -13.75 -4.06
CA THR A 137 -4.65 -13.36 -4.86
C THR A 137 -4.17 -13.33 -6.31
N GLU A 138 -4.88 -14.01 -7.20
CA GLU A 138 -4.58 -14.06 -8.64
C GLU A 138 -4.28 -12.65 -9.15
N CYS A 139 -3.01 -12.37 -9.49
CA CYS A 139 -2.58 -11.08 -9.99
C CYS A 139 -3.24 -10.79 -11.34
N PHE A 140 -4.43 -10.20 -11.33
CA PHE A 140 -5.02 -9.65 -12.54
C PHE A 140 -4.42 -8.25 -12.77
N SER A 141 -3.25 -8.22 -13.40
CA SER A 141 -2.63 -6.98 -13.84
C SER A 141 -3.44 -6.38 -14.97
N LYS A 142 -3.96 -5.16 -14.77
CA LYS A 142 -4.63 -4.40 -15.82
C LYS A 142 -3.75 -3.24 -16.23
N THR A 143 -3.28 -3.31 -17.48
CA THR A 143 -2.54 -2.23 -18.11
C THR A 143 -3.47 -1.40 -18.99
N PHE A 144 -3.57 -0.11 -18.72
CA PHE A 144 -4.38 0.84 -19.50
C PHE A 144 -3.47 1.78 -20.28
N THR A 145 -3.59 1.85 -21.60
CA THR A 145 -2.85 2.83 -22.40
C THR A 145 -3.44 4.22 -22.21
N ILE A 146 -2.64 5.16 -21.70
CA ILE A 146 -3.06 6.55 -21.45
C ILE A 146 -2.71 7.44 -22.64
N LEU A 147 -1.54 7.23 -23.26
CA LEU A 147 -1.10 7.97 -24.44
C LEU A 147 -0.55 6.99 -25.46
N LYS A 148 -1.12 6.98 -26.67
CA LYS A 148 -0.59 6.20 -27.78
C LYS A 148 0.54 6.96 -28.48
N ARG A 149 1.56 6.24 -28.95
CA ARG A 149 2.47 6.78 -29.97
C ARG A 149 1.66 7.13 -31.23
N PRO A 150 1.91 8.30 -31.83
CA PRO A 150 1.34 8.63 -33.13
C PRO A 150 1.89 7.72 -34.23
#